data_AF-A0A815Y0N1-F1
#
_entry.id   AF-A0A815Y0N1-F1
#
_cell.length_a   1.000
_cell.length_b   1.000
_cell.length_c   1.000
_cell.angle_alpha   90.00
_cell.angle_beta   90.00
_cell.angle_gamma   90.00
#
_symmetry.space_group_name_H-M   'P 1'
#
loop_
_entity.id
_entity.type
_entity.pdbx_description
1 polymer ?
#
loop_
_entity_poly.entity_id
_entity_poly.type
_entity_poly.pdbx_seq_one_letter_code
_entity_poly.pdbx_strand_id
1 'polypeptide(L)'
;MTFSVRENINTFLEGFIRTENLRFLDVGLTFKVVERVSKEEVRRLSTYYYPAMKKNLGSFDLSVDAGLFTGSEIIVLLGENRTGKTTLIRMLAGNLEPDNG
;
A
#
# COMPACT_ATOMS: atom_id res chain seq x y z
N MET A 1 -23.59 -26.69 -14.34
CA MET A 1 -23.94 -25.90 -13.14
C MET A 1 -23.36 -24.51 -13.32
N THR A 2 -24.15 -23.46 -13.11
CA THR A 2 -23.67 -22.07 -13.12
C THR A 2 -23.37 -21.65 -11.69
N PHE A 3 -22.11 -21.30 -11.42
CA PHE A 3 -21.68 -20.78 -10.13
C PHE A 3 -21.99 -19.29 -10.02
N SER A 4 -22.23 -18.83 -8.79
CA SER A 4 -22.32 -17.40 -8.50
C SER A 4 -20.96 -16.71 -8.64
N VAL A 5 -20.98 -15.39 -8.86
CA VAL A 5 -19.75 -14.57 -8.90
C VAL A 5 -18.92 -14.74 -7.62
N ARG A 6 -19.59 -14.84 -6.46
CA ARG A 6 -18.94 -15.06 -5.16
C ARG A 6 -18.20 -16.41 -5.11
N GLU A 7 -18.86 -17.49 -5.52
CA GLU A 7 -18.25 -18.82 -5.52
C GLU A 7 -17.08 -18.90 -6.48
N ASN A 8 -17.17 -18.26 -7.65
CA ASN A 8 -16.09 -18.20 -8.62
C ASN A 8 -14.87 -17.45 -8.06
N ILE A 9 -15.07 -16.32 -7.38
CA ILE A 9 -13.96 -15.57 -6.75
C ILE A 9 -13.31 -16.41 -5.66
N ASN A 10 -14.09 -17.07 -4.80
CA ASN A 10 -13.52 -17.90 -3.74
C ASN A 10 -12.77 -19.13 -4.28
N THR A 11 -13.32 -19.80 -5.30
CA THR A 11 -12.64 -20.91 -6.00
C THR A 11 -11.33 -20.44 -6.64
N PHE A 12 -11.34 -19.23 -7.21
CA PHE A 12 -10.14 -18.61 -7.76
C PHE A 12 -9.07 -18.39 -6.69
N LEU A 13 -9.44 -17.80 -5.55
CA LEU A 13 -8.54 -17.54 -4.43
C LEU A 13 -8.04 -18.84 -3.77
N GLU A 14 -8.85 -19.90 -3.73
CA GLU A 14 -8.45 -21.23 -3.24
C GLU A 14 -7.43 -21.92 -4.15
N GLY A 15 -7.42 -21.61 -5.45
CA GLY A 15 -6.47 -22.19 -6.40
C GLY A 15 -6.77 -23.62 -6.83
N PHE A 16 -7.98 -24.12 -6.55
CA PHE A 16 -8.38 -25.50 -6.78
C PHE A 16 -9.81 -25.62 -7.31
N ILE A 17 -9.97 -26.19 -8.50
CA ILE A 17 -11.25 -26.46 -9.14
C ILE A 17 -11.70 -27.88 -8.75
N ARG A 18 -12.59 -27.96 -7.75
CA ARG A 18 -13.05 -29.24 -7.18
C ARG A 18 -13.71 -30.16 -8.20
N THR A 19 -14.51 -29.61 -9.10
CA THR A 19 -15.26 -30.37 -10.12
C THR A 19 -14.36 -31.04 -11.15
N GLU A 20 -13.18 -30.49 -11.39
CA GLU A 20 -12.20 -31.00 -12.37
C GLU A 20 -11.01 -31.67 -11.70
N ASN A 21 -10.98 -31.70 -10.36
CA ASN A 21 -9.85 -32.12 -9.57
C ASN A 21 -8.52 -31.46 -10.02
N LEU A 22 -8.60 -30.18 -10.40
CA LEU A 22 -7.50 -29.43 -10.99
C LEU A 22 -7.01 -28.36 -10.01
N ARG A 23 -5.71 -28.41 -9.68
CA ARG A 23 -5.02 -27.37 -8.91
C ARG A 23 -4.24 -26.48 -9.86
N PHE A 24 -4.45 -25.17 -9.78
CA PHE A 24 -3.73 -24.18 -10.59
C PHE A 24 -2.96 -23.15 -9.75
N LEU A 25 -3.12 -23.16 -8.42
CA LEU A 25 -2.20 -22.49 -7.48
C LEU A 25 -1.67 -23.49 -6.47
N ASP A 26 -0.38 -23.40 -6.16
CA ASP A 26 0.26 -24.24 -5.13
C ASP A 26 -0.33 -23.97 -3.74
N VAL A 27 -0.61 -22.70 -3.43
CA VAL A 27 -1.16 -22.24 -2.14
C VAL A 27 -2.27 -21.23 -2.40
N GLY A 28 -3.39 -21.39 -1.67
CA GLY A 28 -4.52 -20.46 -1.74
C GLY A 28 -4.21 -19.10 -1.10
N LEU A 29 -4.81 -18.04 -1.62
CA LEU A 29 -4.68 -16.67 -1.11
C LEU A 29 -5.68 -16.44 0.03
N THR A 30 -5.18 -16.05 1.20
CA THR A 30 -6.00 -15.73 2.38
C THR A 30 -5.69 -14.32 2.87
N PHE A 31 -6.72 -13.52 3.11
CA PHE A 31 -6.58 -12.20 3.71
C PHE A 31 -6.65 -12.32 5.23
N LYS A 32 -5.52 -12.11 5.91
CA LYS A 32 -5.46 -12.06 7.37
C LYS A 32 -5.66 -10.63 7.83
N VAL A 33 -6.58 -10.43 8.77
CA VAL A 33 -6.63 -9.19 9.56
C VAL A 33 -5.56 -9.35 10.63
N VAL A 34 -4.44 -8.65 10.46
CA VAL A 34 -3.34 -8.69 11.43
C VAL A 34 -3.66 -7.72 12.56
N GLU A 35 -3.57 -8.16 13.81
CA GLU A 35 -3.66 -7.27 14.97
C GLU A 35 -2.49 -6.29 14.98
N ARG A 36 -2.77 -5.04 15.37
CA ARG A 36 -1.76 -3.97 15.37
C ARG A 36 -0.65 -4.30 16.38
N VAL A 37 0.59 -4.01 15.98
CA VAL A 37 1.79 -4.12 16.83
C VAL A 37 1.62 -3.24 18.08
N SER A 38 2.12 -3.71 19.24
CA SER A 38 2.02 -2.98 20.50
C SER A 38 2.78 -1.65 20.47
N LYS A 39 2.32 -0.63 21.20
CA LYS A 39 2.98 0.69 21.25
C LYS A 39 4.42 0.59 21.79
N GLU A 40 4.71 -0.38 22.64
CA GLU A 40 6.04 -0.64 23.20
C GLU A 40 7.06 -1.16 22.16
N GLU A 41 6.62 -1.91 21.15
CA GLU A 41 7.48 -2.40 20.06
C GLU A 41 7.83 -1.28 19.07
N VAL A 42 6.86 -0.39 18.77
CA VAL A 42 7.06 0.76 17.88
C VAL A 42 8.15 1.72 18.41
N ARG A 43 8.26 1.90 19.73
CA ARG A 43 9.27 2.77 20.36
C ARG A 43 10.72 2.31 20.16
N ARG A 44 10.95 1.03 19.87
CA ARG A 44 12.30 0.48 19.63
C ARG A 44 12.72 0.58 18.15
N LEU A 45 11.82 0.99 17.28
CA LEU A 45 12.09 1.13 15.85
C LEU A 45 12.62 2.52 15.54
N SER A 46 13.49 2.60 14.53
CA SER A 46 13.91 3.87 13.95
C SER A 46 12.69 4.59 13.40
N THR A 47 12.44 5.80 13.92
CA THR A 47 11.39 6.69 13.40
C THR A 47 12.01 7.65 12.39
N TYR A 48 11.39 7.73 11.23
CA TYR A 48 11.72 8.67 10.17
C TYR A 48 10.66 9.76 10.13
N TYR A 49 11.08 11.00 9.97
CA TYR A 49 10.23 12.17 9.88
C TYR A 49 10.44 12.84 8.54
N TYR A 50 9.35 13.34 7.94
CA TYR A 50 9.41 14.23 6.80
C TYR A 50 8.58 15.50 7.08
N PRO A 51 9.09 16.69 6.71
CA PRO A 51 8.38 17.94 6.92
C PRO A 51 7.20 18.07 5.95
N ALA A 52 6.40 19.10 6.15
CA ALA A 52 5.41 19.49 5.15
C ALA A 52 6.15 19.95 3.88
N MET A 53 5.73 19.47 2.72
CA MET A 53 6.37 19.75 1.44
C MET A 53 5.36 20.30 0.45
N LYS A 54 5.82 21.17 -0.45
CA LYS A 54 5.05 21.59 -1.62
C LYS A 54 5.82 21.34 -2.91
N LYS A 55 5.09 20.97 -3.96
CA LYS A 55 5.65 20.85 -5.30
C LYS A 55 4.65 21.33 -6.36
N ASN A 56 5.09 22.28 -7.17
CA ASN A 56 4.43 22.69 -8.39
C ASN A 56 5.09 21.99 -9.59
N LEU A 57 4.27 21.42 -10.46
CA LEU A 57 4.67 20.79 -11.72
C LEU A 57 3.80 21.36 -12.84
N GLY A 58 3.95 22.66 -13.11
CA GLY A 58 3.19 23.36 -14.13
C GLY A 58 1.73 23.52 -13.72
N SER A 59 0.83 22.73 -14.30
CA SER A 59 -0.61 22.76 -13.99
C SER A 59 -1.02 21.90 -12.79
N PHE A 60 -0.05 21.36 -12.05
CA PHE A 60 -0.29 20.44 -10.93
C PHE A 60 0.40 20.95 -9.67
N ASP A 61 -0.38 21.10 -8.60
CA ASP A 61 0.10 21.50 -7.29
C ASP A 61 -0.10 20.36 -6.30
N LEU A 62 1.01 19.92 -5.70
CA LEU A 62 1.03 18.93 -4.63
C LEU A 62 1.37 19.62 -3.32
N SER A 63 0.51 19.44 -2.32
CA SER A 63 0.80 19.76 -0.92
C SER A 63 0.81 18.48 -0.12
N VAL A 64 1.86 18.30 0.68
CA VAL A 64 2.08 17.14 1.54
C VAL A 64 2.20 17.64 2.97
N ASP A 65 1.36 17.11 3.86
CA ASP A 65 1.46 17.40 5.28
C ASP A 65 2.64 16.63 5.90
N ALA A 66 3.23 17.20 6.95
CA ALA A 66 4.30 16.54 7.69
C ALA A 66 3.84 15.19 8.25
N GLY A 67 4.74 14.22 8.28
CA GLY A 67 4.43 12.89 8.78
C GLY A 67 5.65 12.16 9.32
N LEU A 68 5.38 11.00 9.91
CA LEU A 68 6.39 10.10 10.44
C LEU A 68 6.04 8.65 10.12
N PHE A 69 7.06 7.81 10.01
CA PHE A 69 6.91 6.37 9.82
C PHE A 69 8.04 5.61 10.50
N THR A 70 7.81 4.36 10.84
CA THR A 70 8.79 3.53 11.56
C THR A 70 9.31 2.35 10.73
N GLY A 71 10.48 1.83 11.11
CA GLY A 71 11.23 0.79 10.38
C GLY A 71 10.57 -0.58 10.20
N SER A 72 9.31 -0.78 10.59
CA SER A 72 8.56 -2.04 10.41
C SER A 72 7.10 -1.80 10.02
N GLU A 73 6.77 -0.64 9.48
CA GLU A 73 5.42 -0.30 9.03
C GLU A 73 5.30 -0.40 7.51
N ILE A 74 4.20 -1.01 7.05
CA ILE A 74 3.80 -0.98 5.65
C ILE A 74 2.78 0.15 5.49
N ILE A 75 3.19 1.23 4.83
CA ILE A 75 2.31 2.36 4.53
C ILE A 75 1.82 2.22 3.09
N VAL A 76 0.49 2.21 2.92
CA VAL A 76 -0.16 2.16 1.61
C VAL A 76 -0.63 3.56 1.23
N LEU A 77 -0.14 4.07 0.10
CA LEU A 77 -0.62 5.33 -0.48
C LEU A 77 -1.80 5.06 -1.42
N LEU A 78 -2.98 5.58 -1.08
CA LEU A 78 -4.20 5.43 -1.87
C LEU A 78 -4.61 6.76 -2.53
N GLY A 79 -5.35 6.66 -3.63
CA GLY A 79 -5.89 7.80 -4.38
C GLY A 79 -5.86 7.56 -5.88
N GLU A 80 -6.53 8.41 -6.65
CA GLU A 80 -6.60 8.31 -8.11
C GLU A 80 -5.24 8.52 -8.79
N ASN A 81 -5.13 8.12 -10.06
CA ASN A 81 -3.95 8.46 -10.84
C ASN A 81 -3.76 9.99 -10.89
N ARG A 82 -2.50 10.45 -10.91
CA ARG A 82 -2.13 11.88 -10.91
C ARG A 82 -2.44 12.66 -9.62
N THR A 83 -2.76 12.00 -8.50
CA THR A 83 -2.86 12.67 -7.18
C THR A 83 -1.51 12.99 -6.51
N GLY A 84 -0.38 12.74 -7.17
CA GLY A 84 0.95 13.06 -6.63
C GLY A 84 1.63 11.96 -5.80
N LYS A 85 1.08 10.73 -5.74
CA LYS A 85 1.70 9.60 -5.03
C LYS A 85 3.14 9.33 -5.46
N THR A 86 3.39 9.20 -6.76
CA THR A 86 4.75 8.99 -7.30
C THR A 86 5.64 10.20 -7.06
N THR A 87 5.08 11.42 -7.11
CA THR A 87 5.80 12.66 -6.82
C THR A 87 6.27 12.69 -5.36
N LEU A 88 5.39 12.33 -4.41
CA LEU A 88 5.74 12.19 -3.00
C LEU A 88 6.88 11.18 -2.79
N ILE A 89 6.80 10.00 -3.40
CA ILE A 89 7.87 8.99 -3.29
C ILE A 89 9.19 9.52 -3.84
N ARG A 90 9.19 10.24 -4.97
CA ARG A 90 10.41 10.84 -5.53
C ARG A 90 11.00 11.90 -4.62
N MET A 91 10.18 12.69 -3.94
CA MET A 91 10.65 13.68 -2.97
C MET A 91 11.24 13.02 -1.73
N LEU A 92 10.58 12.01 -1.16
CA LEU A 92 11.11 11.26 -0.02
C LEU A 92 12.41 10.50 -0.36
N ALA A 93 12.58 10.08 -1.60
CA ALA A 93 13.80 9.43 -2.09
C ALA A 93 14.94 10.42 -2.42
N GLY A 94 14.71 11.73 -2.36
CA GLY A 94 15.68 12.75 -2.77
C GLY A 94 15.90 12.85 -4.29
N ASN A 95 15.07 12.19 -5.10
CA ASN A 95 15.14 12.24 -6.56
C ASN A 95 14.40 13.44 -7.17
N LEU A 96 13.66 14.17 -6.34
CA LEU A 96 12.94 15.39 -6.72
C LEU A 96 12.94 16.34 -5.53
N GLU A 97 13.46 17.55 -5.70
CA GLU A 97 13.47 18.54 -4.62
C GLU A 97 12.07 19.17 -4.46
N PRO A 98 11.57 19.34 -3.22
CA PRO A 98 10.38 20.15 -2.96
C PRO A 98 10.66 21.62 -3.27
N ASP A 99 9.63 22.38 -3.65
CA ASP A 99 9.77 23.82 -3.89
C ASP A 99 9.75 24.62 -2.58
N ASN A 100 9.14 24.06 -1.54
CA ASN A 100 9.15 24.57 -0.17
C ASN A 100 9.07 23.39 0.80
N GLY A 101 9.80 23.52 1.92
CA GLY A 101 9.91 22.48 2.95
C GLY A 101 11.28 21.82 2.96
#